data_AF-A0A3C1UI18-F1
#
_entry.id   AF-A0A3C1UI18-F1
#
_cell.length_a   1.000
_cell.length_b   1.000
_cell.length_c   1.000
_cell.angle_alpha   90.00
_cell.angle_beta   90.00
_cell.angle_gamma   90.00
#
_symmetry.space_group_name_H-M   'P 1'
#
loop_
_entity.id
_entity.type
_entity.pdbx_description
1 polymer ?
#
loop_
_entity_poly.entity_id
_entity_poly.type
_entity_poly.pdbx_seq_one_letter_code
_entity_poly.pdbx_strand_id
1 'polypeptide(L)'
;INLKLFWAVTSAAFTVIIFIPYFRDIFLKKTQPHAYSWLIWTILQAVGAAAIFKGGAGSGSWALVAGATMCLSVFVLSIKFGTKNIKRFDLYCLIGALIALSVYFFINNPLYSIFI
;
A
#
# COMPACT_ATOMS: atom_id res chain seq x y z
N ILE A 1 22.93 17.05 -0.78
CA ILE A 1 21.79 16.11 -0.87
C ILE A 1 20.65 16.80 -1.62
N ASN A 2 20.03 16.12 -2.60
CA ASN A 2 18.89 16.66 -3.34
C ASN A 2 17.66 16.67 -2.42
N LEU A 3 16.93 17.78 -2.30
CA LEU A 3 15.82 17.93 -1.34
C LEU A 3 14.76 16.83 -1.51
N LYS A 4 14.47 16.44 -2.75
CA LYS A 4 13.55 15.33 -3.07
C LYS A 4 14.03 13.98 -2.52
N LEU A 5 15.34 13.74 -2.58
CA LEU A 5 15.95 12.50 -2.09
C LEU A 5 15.93 12.45 -0.56
N PHE A 6 16.17 13.59 0.09
CA PHE A 6 16.07 13.70 1.56
C PHE A 6 14.68 13.31 2.05
N TRP A 7 13.63 13.92 1.50
CA TRP A 7 12.24 13.62 1.89
C TRP A 7 11.81 12.20 1.52
N ALA A 8 12.27 11.67 0.39
CA ALA A 8 12.00 10.29 -0.01
C ALA A 8 12.57 9.28 0.99
N VAL A 9 13.84 9.45 1.36
CA VAL A 9 14.53 8.56 2.32
C VAL A 9 13.91 8.66 3.70
N THR A 10 13.67 9.88 4.19
CA THR A 10 13.08 10.06 5.52
C THR A 10 11.68 9.47 5.58
N SER A 11 10.82 9.73 4.58
CA SER A 11 9.49 9.15 4.51
C SER A 11 9.54 7.61 4.52
N ALA A 12 10.38 6.99 3.68
CA ALA A 12 10.54 5.54 3.67
C ALA A 12 11.04 4.98 5.01
N ALA A 13 12.00 5.66 5.67
CA ALA A 13 12.49 5.26 6.99
C ALA A 13 11.38 5.32 8.05
N PHE A 14 10.60 6.41 8.09
CA PHE A 14 9.45 6.54 8.98
C PHE A 14 8.41 5.44 8.72
N THR A 15 8.15 5.10 7.45
CA THR A 15 7.27 3.97 7.10
C THR A 15 7.73 2.68 7.76
N VAL A 16 9.04 2.35 7.72
CA VAL A 16 9.54 1.13 8.37
C VAL A 16 9.45 1.21 9.89
N ILE A 17 9.84 2.34 10.49
CA ILE A 17 9.87 2.52 11.95
C ILE A 17 8.49 2.34 12.56
N ILE A 18 7.43 2.87 11.93
CA ILE A 18 6.05 2.77 12.43
C ILE A 18 5.56 1.31 12.47
N PHE A 19 6.07 0.44 11.60
CA PHE A 19 5.68 -0.98 11.59
C PHE A 19 6.37 -1.82 12.68
N ILE A 20 7.48 -1.35 13.25
CA ILE A 20 8.22 -2.07 14.32
C ILE A 20 7.32 -2.43 15.52
N PRO A 21 6.60 -1.49 16.16
CA PRO A 21 5.70 -1.83 17.26
C PRO A 21 4.57 -2.77 16.83
N TYR A 22 4.07 -2.62 15.59
CA TYR A 22 3.03 -3.48 15.05
C TYR A 22 3.51 -4.95 14.92
N PHE A 23 4.70 -5.17 14.37
CA PHE A 23 5.30 -6.50 14.30
C PHE A 23 5.51 -7.10 15.68
N ARG A 24 6.05 -6.32 16.63
CA ARG A 24 6.19 -6.75 18.03
C ARG A 24 4.86 -7.24 18.58
N ASP A 25 3.78 -6.50 18.39
CA ASP A 25 2.46 -6.85 18.93
C ASP A 25 1.84 -8.08 18.24
N ILE A 26 2.15 -8.33 16.96
CA ILE A 26 1.79 -9.59 16.28
C ILE A 26 2.48 -10.78 16.94
N PHE A 27 3.81 -10.70 17.15
CA PHE A 27 4.56 -11.79 17.77
C PHE A 27 4.17 -12.03 19.24
N LEU A 28 3.78 -10.96 19.95
CA LEU A 28 3.21 -11.03 21.30
C LEU A 28 1.74 -11.48 21.31
N LYS A 29 1.14 -11.79 20.15
CA LYS A 29 -0.27 -12.18 19.98
C LYS A 29 -1.28 -11.16 20.51
N LYS A 30 -0.87 -9.90 20.70
CA LYS A 30 -1.75 -8.78 21.08
C LYS A 30 -2.58 -8.30 19.89
N THR A 31 -2.07 -8.50 18.68
CA THR A 31 -2.73 -8.13 17.43
C THR A 31 -2.80 -9.34 16.51
N GLN A 32 -3.99 -9.61 15.97
CA GLN A 32 -4.22 -10.65 14.98
C GLN A 32 -4.56 -10.01 13.63
N PRO A 33 -3.57 -9.76 12.76
CA PRO A 33 -3.79 -9.04 11.51
C PRO A 33 -4.76 -9.81 10.60
N HIS A 34 -5.63 -9.10 9.89
CA HIS A 34 -6.57 -9.72 8.97
C HIS A 34 -5.91 -9.93 7.60
N ALA A 35 -5.73 -11.19 7.19
CA ALA A 35 -4.91 -11.52 6.03
C ALA A 35 -5.40 -10.86 4.75
N TYR A 36 -6.71 -10.87 4.51
CA TYR A 36 -7.27 -10.32 3.29
C TYR A 36 -7.06 -8.80 3.19
N SER A 37 -7.20 -8.07 4.31
CA SER A 37 -7.05 -6.62 4.32
C SER A 37 -5.58 -6.22 4.07
N TRP A 38 -4.62 -6.95 4.66
CA TRP A 38 -3.19 -6.71 4.42
C TRP A 38 -2.75 -7.08 3.00
N LEU A 39 -3.41 -8.06 2.37
CA LEU A 39 -3.22 -8.35 0.95
C LEU A 39 -3.68 -7.18 0.07
N ILE A 40 -4.87 -6.62 0.34
CA ILE A 40 -5.36 -5.43 -0.39
C ILE A 40 -4.38 -4.27 -0.24
N TRP A 41 -3.94 -3.97 0.98
CA TRP A 41 -2.98 -2.90 1.23
C TRP A 41 -1.65 -3.13 0.50
N THR A 42 -1.18 -4.38 0.42
CA THR A 42 0.02 -4.73 -0.34
C THR A 42 -0.14 -4.38 -1.82
N ILE A 43 -1.26 -4.80 -2.42
CA ILE A 43 -1.56 -4.54 -3.83
C ILE A 43 -1.69 -3.03 -4.07
N LEU A 44 -2.40 -2.32 -3.21
CA LEU A 44 -2.62 -0.88 -3.32
C LEU A 44 -1.30 -0.10 -3.30
N GLN A 45 -0.42 -0.40 -2.35
CA GLN A 45 0.89 0.24 -2.25
C GLN A 45 1.78 -0.08 -3.46
N ALA A 46 1.75 -1.32 -3.97
CA ALA A 46 2.50 -1.72 -5.15
C ALA A 46 2.02 -1.01 -6.42
N VAL A 47 0.70 -0.91 -6.62
CA VAL A 47 0.10 -0.17 -7.75
C VAL A 47 0.43 1.32 -7.66
N GLY A 48 0.33 1.92 -6.47
CA GLY A 48 0.71 3.31 -6.25
C GLY A 48 2.19 3.56 -6.56
N ALA A 49 3.08 2.67 -6.11
CA ALA A 49 4.50 2.75 -6.41
C ALA A 49 4.76 2.69 -7.93
N ALA A 50 4.11 1.75 -8.63
CA ALA A 50 4.22 1.63 -10.08
C ALA A 50 3.70 2.86 -10.83
N ALA A 51 2.59 3.47 -10.37
CA ALA A 51 2.04 4.68 -10.95
C ALA A 51 3.01 5.88 -10.82
N ILE A 52 3.59 6.07 -9.64
CA ILE A 52 4.58 7.13 -9.41
C ILE A 52 5.85 6.89 -10.24
N PHE A 53 6.30 5.64 -10.34
CA PHE A 53 7.45 5.27 -11.14
C PHE A 53 7.23 5.56 -12.63
N LYS A 54 6.06 5.19 -13.16
CA LYS A 54 5.64 5.50 -14.55
C LYS A 54 5.52 7.01 -14.80
N GLY A 55 5.09 7.78 -13.80
CA GLY A 55 5.01 9.24 -13.84
C GLY A 55 6.37 9.96 -13.78
N GLY A 56 7.50 9.25 -13.77
CA GLY A 56 8.85 9.84 -13.76
C GLY A 56 9.33 10.34 -12.41
N ALA A 57 8.53 10.18 -11.34
CA ALA A 57 8.85 10.62 -9.99
C ALA A 57 9.55 9.52 -9.18
N GLY A 58 10.61 8.92 -9.75
CA GLY A 58 11.27 7.70 -9.24
C GLY A 58 11.49 7.66 -7.72
N SER A 59 12.13 8.68 -7.14
CA SER A 59 12.36 8.74 -5.68
C SER A 59 11.09 8.94 -4.86
N GLY A 60 10.04 9.53 -5.43
CA GLY A 60 8.74 9.69 -4.77
C GLY A 60 8.02 8.36 -4.51
N SER A 61 8.42 7.28 -5.20
CA SER A 61 7.82 5.95 -5.02
C SER A 61 8.37 5.20 -3.79
N TRP A 62 9.50 5.63 -3.21
CA TRP A 62 10.24 4.85 -2.23
C TRP A 62 9.46 4.54 -0.95
N ALA A 63 8.67 5.50 -0.47
CA ALA A 63 7.80 5.28 0.69
C ALA A 63 6.69 4.25 0.39
N LEU A 64 6.14 4.24 -0.83
CA LEU A 64 5.15 3.25 -1.25
C LEU A 64 5.77 1.87 -1.42
N VAL A 65 7.00 1.78 -1.93
CA VAL A 65 7.75 0.51 -2.02
C VAL A 65 8.04 -0.04 -0.62
N ALA A 66 8.52 0.80 0.30
CA ALA A 66 8.73 0.43 1.69
C ALA A 66 7.42 -0.04 2.34
N GLY A 67 6.34 0.72 2.14
CA GLY A 67 5.00 0.37 2.62
C GLY A 67 4.49 -0.95 2.05
N ALA A 68 4.63 -1.20 0.74
CA ALA A 68 4.25 -2.46 0.11
C ALA A 68 5.00 -3.64 0.73
N THR A 69 6.31 -3.48 0.98
CA THR A 69 7.16 -4.50 1.61
C THR A 69 6.72 -4.79 3.05
N MET A 70 6.41 -3.75 3.83
CA MET A 70 5.92 -3.90 5.20
C MET A 70 4.53 -4.55 5.23
N CYS A 71 3.60 -4.10 4.39
CA CYS A 71 2.27 -4.70 4.25
C CYS A 71 2.35 -6.18 3.85
N LEU A 72 3.23 -6.52 2.89
CA LEU A 72 3.43 -7.91 2.47
C LEU A 72 3.97 -8.76 3.62
N SER A 73 4.91 -8.23 4.39
CA SER A 73 5.47 -8.91 5.56
C SER A 73 4.39 -9.18 6.61
N VAL A 74 3.51 -8.20 6.87
CA VAL A 74 2.36 -8.40 7.76
C VAL A 74 1.37 -9.41 7.19
N PHE A 75 1.10 -9.38 5.88
CA PHE A 75 0.25 -10.37 5.23
C PHE A 75 0.80 -11.79 5.43
N VAL A 76 2.09 -12.01 5.20
CA VAL A 76 2.73 -13.31 5.42
C VAL A 76 2.59 -13.74 6.89
N LEU A 77 2.84 -12.84 7.84
CA LEU A 77 2.66 -13.15 9.26
C LEU A 77 1.20 -13.44 9.63
N SER A 78 0.25 -12.76 8.99
CA SER A 78 -1.18 -12.95 9.23
C SER A 78 -1.70 -14.34 8.82
N ILE A 79 -1.00 -15.03 7.91
CA ILE A 79 -1.34 -16.42 7.55
C ILE A 79 -1.18 -17.36 8.75
N LYS A 80 -0.21 -17.07 9.64
CA LYS A 80 0.12 -17.88 10.83
C LYS A 80 -0.46 -17.31 12.13
N PHE A 81 -0.43 -15.99 12.31
CA PHE A 81 -0.80 -15.31 13.56
C PHE A 81 -2.10 -14.49 13.45
N GLY A 82 -2.69 -14.43 12.26
CA GLY A 82 -3.81 -13.56 11.95
C GLY A 82 -5.14 -14.27 11.78
N THR A 83 -6.12 -13.50 11.33
CA THR A 83 -7.48 -13.96 11.04
C THR A 83 -7.72 -14.03 9.53
N LYS A 84 -8.51 -15.01 9.07
CA LYS A 84 -8.77 -15.29 7.64
C LYS A 84 -10.23 -15.06 7.23
N ASN A 85 -11.02 -14.45 8.10
CA ASN A 85 -12.47 -14.33 7.92
C ASN A 85 -12.84 -13.20 6.95
N ILE A 86 -13.00 -13.52 5.67
CA ILE A 86 -13.41 -12.53 4.66
C ILE A 86 -14.72 -11.85 5.07
N LYS A 87 -14.64 -10.56 5.47
CA LYS A 87 -15.83 -9.77 5.78
C LYS A 87 -16.37 -9.17 4.49
N ARG A 88 -17.70 -9.01 4.38
CA ARG A 88 -18.34 -8.33 3.24
C ARG A 88 -17.76 -6.94 2.96
N PHE A 89 -17.29 -6.25 4.00
CA PHE A 89 -16.59 -4.97 3.89
C PHE A 89 -15.29 -5.06 3.07
N ASP A 90 -14.51 -6.12 3.24
CA ASP A 90 -13.27 -6.30 2.49
C ASP A 90 -13.53 -6.45 0.97
N LEU A 91 -14.64 -7.11 0.62
CA LEU A 91 -15.08 -7.23 -0.77
C LEU A 91 -15.46 -5.86 -1.36
N TYR A 92 -16.19 -5.03 -0.62
CA TYR A 92 -16.51 -3.67 -1.06
C TYR A 92 -15.25 -2.81 -1.25
N CYS A 93 -14.26 -2.94 -0.37
CA CYS A 93 -12.96 -2.29 -0.54
C CYS A 93 -12.23 -2.76 -1.80
N LEU A 94 -12.23 -4.07 -2.08
CA LEU A 94 -11.62 -4.60 -3.30
C LEU A 94 -12.34 -4.09 -4.56
N ILE A 95 -13.67 -4.11 -4.58
CA ILE A 95 -14.46 -3.59 -5.69
C ILE A 95 -14.18 -2.10 -5.90
N GLY A 96 -14.18 -1.30 -4.82
CA GLY A 96 -13.85 0.12 -4.88
C GLY A 96 -12.44 0.38 -5.43
N ALA A 97 -11.45 -0.41 -5.00
CA ALA A 97 -10.09 -0.32 -5.52
C ALA A 97 -10.00 -0.69 -7.01
N LEU A 98 -10.72 -1.73 -7.46
CA LEU A 98 -10.79 -2.12 -8.87
C LEU A 98 -11.48 -1.05 -9.72
N ILE A 99 -12.54 -0.43 -9.23
CA ILE A 99 -13.21 0.68 -9.91
C ILE A 99 -12.25 1.87 -10.01
N ALA A 100 -11.59 2.26 -8.92
CA ALA A 100 -10.62 3.35 -8.92
C ALA A 100 -9.47 3.09 -9.91
N LEU A 101 -8.97 1.85 -9.95
CA LEU A 101 -7.93 1.44 -10.90
C LEU A 101 -8.43 1.52 -12.35
N SER A 102 -9.64 1.03 -12.62
CA SER A 102 -10.26 1.07 -13.95
C SER A 102 -10.45 2.52 -14.41
N VAL A 103 -10.99 3.37 -13.53
CA VAL A 103 -11.16 4.81 -13.76
C VAL A 103 -9.82 5.47 -14.07
N TYR A 104 -8.76 5.19 -13.32
CA TYR A 104 -7.41 5.69 -13.62
C TYR A 104 -6.92 5.28 -15.02
N PHE A 105 -7.16 4.04 -15.44
CA PHE A 105 -6.80 3.60 -16.79
C PHE A 105 -7.58 4.33 -17.88
N PHE A 106 -8.87 4.57 -17.70
CA PHE A 106 -9.71 5.25 -18.70
C PHE A 106 -9.50 6.77 -18.77
N ILE A 107 -9.20 7.43 -17.64
CA ILE A 107 -8.95 8.88 -17.56
C ILE A 107 -7.62 9.28 -18.22
N ASN A 108 -6.69 8.35 -18.46
CA ASN A 108 -5.47 8.61 -19.23
C ASN A 108 -5.73 8.93 -20.73
N ASN A 109 -6.99 9.05 -21.17
CA ASN A 109 -7.34 9.82 -22.36
C ASN A 109 -7.40 11.33 -22.00
N PRO A 110 -6.44 12.16 -22.45
CA PRO A 110 -6.37 13.59 -22.12
C PRO A 110 -7.61 14.40 -22.53
N LEU A 111 -8.51 13.83 -23.33
CA LEU A 111 -9.80 14.43 -23.71
C LEU A 111 -10.77 14.61 -22.53
N TYR A 112 -10.72 13.76 -21.50
CA TYR A 112 -11.64 13.85 -20.36
C TYR A 112 -11.18 14.82 -19.28
N SER A 113 -9.89 15.20 -19.28
CA SER A 113 -9.36 16.19 -18.35
C SER A 113 -9.82 17.63 -18.66
N ILE A 114 -10.48 17.84 -19.81
CA ILE A 114 -10.97 19.15 -20.29
C ILE A 114 -12.42 19.39 -19.84
N PHE A 115 -13.17 18.34 -19.49
CA PHE A 115 -14.59 18.43 -19.12
C PHE A 115 -14.84 18.42 -17.60
N ILE A 116 -13.78 18.51 -16.78
CA ILE A 116 -13.85 18.66 -15.31
C ILE A 116 -13.09 19.91 -14.90
#